data_AF-A0A2R7TB91-F1
#
_entry.id   AF-A0A2R7TB91-F1
#
_cell.length_a   1.000
_cell.length_b   1.000
_cell.length_c   1.000
_cell.angle_alpha   90.00
_cell.angle_beta   90.00
_cell.angle_gamma   90.00
#
_symmetry.space_group_name_H-M   'P 1'
#
loop_
_entity.id
_entity.type
_entity.pdbx_description
1 polymer ?
#
loop_
_entity_poly.entity_id
_entity_poly.type
_entity_poly.pdbx_seq_one_letter_code
_entity_poly.pdbx_strand_id
1 'polypeptide(L)'
;MNNYSIEIPGLAAAIANAPVQPKHAGLLSAIRLFEDLGGTHLVTNRGDAYLQRRKVLAPDGTVIAEDHEAWIAAELAKDGGRFARTQDRLKGLGYLLTRCEINTLFIVEDRGGPADNFIQLEVDVEDEFIDRKMLSYAWSTPSSLYELVNAAESGERFHDDARVRYSPSVYRLRRAFSAAAFLREAQTVEEAARASLA
;
A
#
# COMPACT_ATOMS: atom_id res chain seq x y z
N MET A 1 0.66 15.92 11.06
CA MET A 1 0.25 14.75 11.86
C MET A 1 -0.88 15.21 12.75
N ASN A 2 -1.97 14.45 12.84
CA ASN A 2 -3.09 14.78 13.71
C ASN A 2 -2.76 14.32 15.15
N ASN A 3 -3.16 15.05 16.19
CA ASN A 3 -2.68 14.84 17.56
C ASN A 3 -3.10 13.50 18.20
N TYR A 4 -3.95 12.73 17.53
CA TYR A 4 -4.40 11.40 17.96
C TYR A 4 -3.69 10.23 17.27
N SER A 5 -2.78 10.50 16.33
CA SER A 5 -1.84 9.49 15.85
C SER A 5 -0.69 9.40 16.82
N ILE A 6 -0.51 8.24 17.45
CA ILE A 6 0.52 8.03 18.45
C ILE A 6 1.72 7.34 17.82
N GLU A 7 2.92 7.70 18.27
CA GLU A 7 4.14 6.96 17.93
C GLU A 7 4.45 5.99 19.07
N ILE A 8 4.59 4.72 18.73
CA ILE A 8 5.04 3.67 19.66
C ILE A 8 6.45 3.28 19.18
N PRO A 9 7.51 3.70 19.90
CA PRO A 9 8.90 3.48 19.46
C PRO A 9 9.17 2.01 19.17
N GLY A 10 9.72 1.72 17.99
CA GLY A 10 10.07 0.35 17.57
C GLY A 10 8.92 -0.49 17.02
N LEU A 11 7.65 -0.08 17.19
CA LEU A 11 6.48 -0.87 16.76
C LEU A 11 6.48 -1.11 15.25
N ALA A 12 6.77 -0.08 14.44
CA ALA A 12 6.82 -0.20 12.99
C ALA A 12 7.87 -1.24 12.53
N ALA A 13 9.03 -1.25 13.17
CA ALA A 13 10.09 -2.20 12.85
C ALA A 13 9.74 -3.62 13.29
N ALA A 14 9.12 -3.80 14.46
CA ALA A 14 8.67 -5.11 14.91
C ALA A 14 7.58 -5.69 14.00
N ILE A 15 6.63 -4.86 13.56
CA ILE A 15 5.60 -5.24 12.59
C ILE A 15 6.23 -5.65 11.26
N ALA A 16 7.13 -4.84 10.71
CA ALA A 16 7.78 -5.12 9.43
C ALA A 16 8.59 -6.41 9.41
N ASN A 17 9.15 -6.82 10.55
CA ASN A 17 9.93 -8.05 10.69
C ASN A 17 9.09 -9.26 11.14
N ALA A 18 7.79 -9.08 11.41
CA ALA A 18 6.95 -10.18 11.87
C ALA A 18 6.71 -11.20 10.74
N PRO A 19 6.79 -12.51 11.04
CA PRO A 19 6.56 -13.52 10.01
C PRO A 19 5.08 -13.54 9.60
N VAL A 20 4.84 -13.62 8.29
CA VAL A 20 3.49 -13.80 7.75
C VAL A 20 3.06 -15.24 7.97
N GLN A 21 2.04 -15.43 8.80
CA GLN A 21 1.55 -16.73 9.25
C GLN A 21 0.01 -16.77 9.17
N PRO A 22 -0.60 -17.97 9.13
CA PRO A 22 -2.04 -18.10 9.17
C PRO A 22 -2.64 -17.30 10.34
N LYS A 23 -3.75 -16.60 10.07
CA LYS A 23 -4.45 -15.74 11.05
C LYS A 23 -3.57 -14.65 11.68
N HIS A 24 -2.47 -14.28 11.03
CA HIS A 24 -1.53 -13.25 11.47
C HIS A 24 -0.93 -13.52 12.87
N ALA A 25 -0.78 -14.79 13.25
CA ALA A 25 -0.30 -15.17 14.58
C ALA A 25 1.06 -14.54 14.94
N GLY A 26 2.04 -14.61 14.03
CA GLY A 26 3.35 -13.99 14.22
C GLY A 26 3.32 -12.47 14.39
N LEU A 27 2.44 -11.78 13.67
CA LEU A 27 2.22 -10.34 13.81
C LEU A 27 1.65 -9.99 15.18
N LEU A 28 0.58 -10.68 15.60
CA LEU A 28 -0.05 -10.44 16.90
C LEU A 28 0.93 -10.73 18.04
N SER A 29 1.72 -11.80 17.94
CA SER A 29 2.78 -12.10 18.91
C SER A 29 3.82 -10.97 18.99
N ALA A 30 4.25 -10.41 17.85
CA ALA A 30 5.21 -9.31 17.84
C ALA A 30 4.65 -8.02 18.46
N ILE A 31 3.39 -7.69 18.19
CA ILE A 31 2.71 -6.49 18.73
C ILE A 31 2.54 -6.60 20.25
N ARG A 32 2.17 -7.78 20.77
CA ARG A 32 1.93 -8.00 22.21
C ARG A 32 3.17 -7.91 23.09
N LEU A 33 4.37 -7.78 22.51
CA LEU A 33 5.60 -7.55 23.24
C LEU A 33 5.76 -6.08 23.66
N PHE A 34 4.97 -5.17 23.09
CA PHE A 34 5.01 -3.75 23.45
C PHE A 34 4.14 -3.49 24.69
N GLU A 35 4.63 -2.59 25.55
CA GLU A 35 3.86 -2.07 26.67
C GLU A 35 2.53 -1.50 26.16
N ASP A 36 1.46 -1.67 26.93
CA ASP A 36 0.08 -1.27 26.58
C ASP A 36 -0.52 -1.96 25.34
N LEU A 37 0.07 -3.03 24.78
CA LEU A 37 -0.48 -3.76 23.62
C LEU A 37 -0.63 -5.28 23.86
N GLY A 38 -0.55 -5.72 25.12
CA GLY A 38 -0.54 -7.14 25.49
C GLY A 38 -1.85 -7.88 25.21
N GLY A 39 -2.98 -7.18 25.24
CA GLY A 39 -4.32 -7.70 24.95
C GLY A 39 -4.73 -7.64 23.47
N THR A 40 -3.84 -7.22 22.57
CA THR A 40 -4.23 -6.85 21.21
C THR A 40 -4.81 -8.03 20.46
N HIS A 41 -5.86 -7.79 19.68
CA HIS A 41 -6.47 -8.80 18.82
C HIS A 41 -6.94 -8.19 17.49
N LEU A 42 -6.98 -9.04 16.46
CA LEU A 42 -7.52 -8.67 15.15
C LEU A 42 -9.05 -8.57 15.25
N VAL A 43 -9.59 -7.42 14.86
CA VAL A 43 -11.05 -7.18 14.85
C VAL A 43 -11.63 -7.46 13.48
N THR A 44 -11.01 -6.91 12.44
CA THR A 44 -11.46 -7.06 11.06
C THR A 44 -10.32 -6.76 10.08
N ASN A 45 -10.56 -6.97 8.78
CA ASN A 45 -9.67 -6.58 7.70
C ASN A 45 -10.46 -5.93 6.56
N ARG A 46 -9.75 -5.25 5.66
CA ARG A 46 -10.29 -4.66 4.44
C ARG A 46 -9.31 -4.86 3.29
N GLY A 47 -9.71 -5.68 2.33
CA GLY A 47 -8.97 -5.94 1.09
C GLY A 47 -9.28 -4.97 -0.04
N ASP A 48 -8.99 -5.41 -1.27
CA ASP A 48 -9.27 -4.75 -2.56
C ASP A 48 -8.52 -3.47 -2.87
N ALA A 49 -7.67 -2.99 -1.95
CA ALA A 49 -6.74 -1.92 -2.23
C ALA A 49 -5.50 -2.47 -2.97
N TYR A 50 -4.85 -1.60 -3.75
CA TYR A 50 -3.57 -1.91 -4.36
C TYR A 50 -2.75 -0.62 -4.50
N LEU A 51 -1.44 -0.75 -4.51
CA LEU A 51 -0.55 0.37 -4.77
C LEU A 51 -0.63 0.75 -6.25
N GLN A 52 -0.95 2.01 -6.54
CA GLN A 52 -0.96 2.52 -7.92
C GLN A 52 0.42 2.42 -8.56
N ARG A 53 1.48 2.73 -7.79
CA ARG A 53 2.86 2.54 -8.23
C ARG A 53 3.13 1.06 -8.41
N ARG A 54 3.58 0.69 -9.62
CA ARG A 54 4.00 -0.66 -10.01
C ARG A 54 5.46 -0.68 -10.38
N LYS A 55 6.09 -1.84 -10.22
CA LYS A 55 7.43 -2.09 -10.72
C LYS A 55 7.37 -2.54 -12.17
N VAL A 56 8.44 -2.24 -12.91
CA VAL A 56 8.69 -2.73 -14.26
C VAL A 56 9.71 -3.84 -14.17
N LEU A 57 9.38 -5.01 -14.71
CA LEU A 57 10.27 -6.15 -14.78
C LEU A 57 10.63 -6.47 -16.23
N ALA A 58 11.86 -6.92 -16.46
CA ALA A 58 12.24 -7.59 -17.69
C ALA A 58 11.51 -8.94 -17.83
N PRO A 59 11.48 -9.54 -19.04
CA PRO A 59 10.84 -10.84 -19.26
C PRO A 59 11.37 -11.98 -18.36
N ASP A 60 12.62 -11.87 -17.90
CA ASP A 60 13.27 -12.82 -16.99
C ASP A 60 12.94 -12.57 -15.50
N GLY A 61 12.15 -11.54 -15.19
CA GLY A 61 11.76 -11.16 -13.83
C GLY A 61 12.69 -10.12 -13.17
N THR A 62 13.76 -9.68 -13.82
CA THR A 62 14.67 -8.67 -13.27
C THR A 62 13.99 -7.31 -13.13
N VAL A 63 14.13 -6.65 -11.97
CA VAL A 63 13.60 -5.28 -11.78
C VAL A 63 14.36 -4.29 -12.63
N ILE A 64 13.61 -3.56 -13.46
CA ILE A 64 14.11 -2.45 -14.27
C ILE A 64 13.81 -1.11 -13.59
N ALA A 65 12.64 -0.99 -12.95
CA ALA A 65 12.26 0.21 -12.21
C ALA A 65 11.25 -0.09 -11.11
N GLU A 66 11.30 0.69 -10.03
CA GLU A 66 10.36 0.64 -8.91
C GLU A 66 9.08 1.45 -9.16
N ASP A 67 9.12 2.38 -10.12
CA ASP A 67 8.01 3.26 -10.47
C ASP A 67 7.83 3.28 -11.99
N HIS A 68 6.81 2.56 -12.46
CA HIS A 68 6.51 2.45 -13.89
C HIS A 68 6.13 3.78 -14.54
N GLU A 69 5.43 4.69 -13.85
CA GLU A 69 5.01 5.97 -14.45
C GLU A 69 6.23 6.86 -14.71
N ALA A 70 7.09 6.98 -13.69
CA ALA A 70 8.35 7.72 -13.79
C ALA A 70 9.28 7.10 -14.85
N TRP A 71 9.34 5.77 -14.91
CA TRP A 71 10.15 5.06 -15.89
C TRP A 71 9.65 5.26 -17.33
N ILE A 72 8.34 5.17 -17.57
CA ILE A 72 7.75 5.42 -18.89
C ILE A 72 8.04 6.87 -19.34
N ALA A 73 7.93 7.84 -18.43
CA ALA A 73 8.27 9.22 -18.74
C ALA A 73 9.74 9.38 -19.16
N ALA A 74 10.65 8.69 -18.47
CA ALA A 74 12.07 8.68 -18.83
C ALA A 74 12.33 8.00 -20.18
N GLU A 75 11.66 6.88 -20.48
CA GLU A 75 11.76 6.20 -21.76
C GLU A 75 11.23 7.05 -22.92
N LEU A 76 10.12 7.75 -22.72
CA LEU A 76 9.57 8.70 -23.70
C LEU A 76 10.54 9.84 -23.98
N ALA A 77 11.22 10.35 -22.95
CA ALA A 77 12.24 11.39 -23.12
C ALA A 77 13.43 10.90 -23.96
N LYS A 78 13.88 9.65 -23.78
CA LYS A 78 14.94 9.04 -24.60
C LYS A 78 14.55 8.93 -26.08
N ASP A 79 13.27 8.74 -26.36
CA ASP A 79 12.72 8.71 -27.72
C ASP A 79 12.36 10.10 -28.28
N GLY A 80 12.70 11.17 -27.55
CA GLY A 80 12.49 12.56 -27.96
C GLY A 80 11.02 12.99 -27.91
N GLY A 81 10.23 12.43 -26.99
CA GLY A 81 8.80 12.72 -26.86
C GLY A 81 7.92 12.03 -27.92
N ARG A 82 8.46 11.05 -28.66
CA ARG A 82 7.74 10.36 -29.73
C ARG A 82 6.96 9.17 -29.17
N PHE A 83 5.70 9.39 -28.81
CA PHE A 83 4.83 8.38 -28.19
C PHE A 83 4.72 7.06 -28.97
N ALA A 84 4.41 7.12 -30.27
CA ALA A 84 4.29 5.93 -31.13
C ALA A 84 5.57 5.08 -31.11
N ARG A 85 6.72 5.74 -31.31
CA ARG A 85 8.03 5.10 -31.31
C ARG A 85 8.33 4.45 -29.96
N THR A 86 8.03 5.16 -28.86
CA THR A 86 8.24 4.66 -27.50
C THR A 86 7.40 3.42 -27.26
N GLN A 87 6.11 3.48 -27.60
CA GLN A 87 5.18 2.37 -27.45
C GLN A 87 5.63 1.13 -28.24
N ASP A 88 5.94 1.29 -29.54
CA ASP A 88 6.35 0.19 -30.41
C ASP A 88 7.63 -0.49 -29.90
N ARG A 89 8.62 0.33 -29.49
CA ARG A 89 9.87 -0.16 -28.92
C ARG A 89 9.64 -0.92 -27.63
N LEU A 90 8.91 -0.35 -26.67
CA LEU A 90 8.67 -0.98 -25.37
C LEU A 90 7.83 -2.26 -25.48
N LYS A 91 6.84 -2.28 -26.39
CA LYS A 91 6.03 -3.47 -26.68
C LYS A 91 6.88 -4.66 -27.15
N GLY A 92 7.86 -4.41 -28.00
CA GLY A 92 8.77 -5.45 -28.50
C GLY A 92 9.70 -6.06 -27.45
N LEU A 93 9.85 -5.41 -26.29
CA LEU A 93 10.77 -5.84 -25.23
C LEU A 93 10.13 -6.77 -24.20
N GLY A 94 8.80 -6.91 -24.21
CA GLY A 94 8.09 -7.91 -23.39
C GLY A 94 8.14 -7.66 -21.88
N TYR A 95 8.30 -6.40 -21.46
CA TYR A 95 8.30 -6.04 -20.04
C TYR A 95 7.03 -6.51 -19.32
N LEU A 96 7.12 -6.69 -18.01
CA LEU A 96 6.02 -7.07 -17.13
C LEU A 96 5.79 -5.97 -16.09
N LEU A 97 4.57 -5.89 -15.56
CA LEU A 97 4.24 -5.02 -14.44
C LEU A 97 3.85 -5.86 -13.22
N THR A 98 4.36 -5.45 -12.06
CA THR A 98 3.88 -5.98 -10.78
C THR A 98 2.57 -5.31 -10.35
N ARG A 99 1.87 -5.93 -9.40
CA ARG A 99 0.78 -5.31 -8.65
C ARG A 99 0.97 -5.66 -7.18
N CYS A 100 1.09 -4.63 -6.34
CA CYS A 100 1.10 -4.79 -4.89
C CYS A 100 -0.32 -4.66 -4.37
N GLU A 101 -0.93 -5.78 -4.01
CA GLU A 101 -2.24 -5.83 -3.35
C GLU A 101 -2.08 -5.51 -1.86
N ILE A 102 -3.01 -4.74 -1.31
CA ILE A 102 -2.97 -4.25 0.06
C ILE A 102 -4.22 -4.72 0.79
N ASN A 103 -4.02 -5.47 1.88
CA ASN A 103 -5.06 -5.82 2.83
C ASN A 103 -4.80 -5.12 4.16
N THR A 104 -5.65 -4.19 4.57
CA THR A 104 -5.49 -3.47 5.84
C THR A 104 -6.12 -4.28 6.98
N LEU A 105 -5.33 -4.57 8.00
CA LEU A 105 -5.75 -5.19 9.25
C LEU A 105 -6.07 -4.12 10.29
N PHE A 106 -7.19 -4.30 10.99
CA PHE A 106 -7.58 -3.46 12.11
C PHE A 106 -7.41 -4.25 13.41
N ILE A 107 -6.41 -3.86 14.19
CA ILE A 107 -6.02 -4.51 15.44
C ILE A 107 -6.32 -3.55 16.58
N VAL A 108 -6.90 -4.04 17.67
CA VAL A 108 -7.30 -3.19 18.80
C VAL A 108 -6.72 -3.73 20.10
N GLU A 109 -6.23 -2.81 20.93
CA GLU A 109 -6.06 -3.00 22.37
C GLU A 109 -7.21 -2.29 23.09
N ASP A 110 -7.99 -3.04 23.86
CA ASP A 110 -8.88 -2.48 24.88
C ASP A 110 -8.15 -2.49 26.22
N ARG A 111 -7.82 -1.31 26.75
CA ARG A 111 -7.12 -1.15 28.04
C ARG A 111 -8.08 -1.07 29.23
N GLY A 112 -9.37 -1.30 29.00
CA GLY A 112 -10.44 -1.28 30.00
C GLY A 112 -10.74 0.12 30.56
N GLY A 113 -11.73 0.21 31.44
CA GLY A 113 -12.12 1.48 32.06
C GLY A 113 -12.97 2.36 31.12
N PRO A 114 -12.62 3.63 30.91
CA PRO A 114 -13.36 4.52 30.02
C PRO A 114 -13.50 3.97 28.59
N ALA A 115 -14.64 4.25 27.93
CA ALA A 115 -14.97 3.72 26.61
C ALA A 115 -13.99 4.14 25.49
N ASP A 116 -13.18 5.18 25.73
CA ASP A 116 -12.17 5.71 24.82
C ASP A 116 -10.76 5.22 25.14
N ASN A 117 -10.60 4.35 26.12
CA ASN A 117 -9.31 3.80 26.51
C ASN A 117 -8.88 2.62 25.63
N PHE A 118 -8.94 2.81 24.31
CA PHE A 118 -8.46 1.82 23.34
C PHE A 118 -7.46 2.42 22.35
N ILE A 119 -6.55 1.56 21.89
CA ILE A 119 -5.59 1.84 20.83
C ILE A 119 -6.01 1.01 19.63
N GLN A 120 -6.08 1.65 18.45
CA GLN A 120 -6.30 0.97 17.18
C GLN A 120 -5.02 1.06 16.34
N LEU A 121 -4.56 -0.08 15.85
CA LEU A 121 -3.50 -0.19 14.87
C LEU A 121 -4.10 -0.53 13.50
N GLU A 122 -3.68 0.20 12.49
CA GLU A 122 -3.88 -0.14 11.09
C GLU A 122 -2.57 -0.68 10.53
N VAL A 123 -2.60 -1.93 10.09
CA VAL A 123 -1.42 -2.63 9.54
C VAL A 123 -1.76 -3.12 8.15
N ASP A 124 -1.04 -2.63 7.15
CA ASP A 124 -1.18 -3.10 5.77
C ASP A 124 -0.39 -4.41 5.59
N VAL A 125 -1.02 -5.41 4.98
CA VAL A 125 -0.35 -6.58 4.41
C VAL A 125 -0.14 -6.29 2.92
N GLU A 126 1.11 -6.19 2.50
CA GLU A 126 1.48 -5.95 1.11
C GLU A 126 1.85 -7.29 0.45
N ASP A 127 1.10 -7.65 -0.59
CA ASP A 127 1.29 -8.85 -1.40
C ASP A 127 1.62 -8.45 -2.84
N GLU A 128 2.88 -8.63 -3.25
CA GLU A 128 3.31 -8.25 -4.61
C GLU A 128 3.34 -9.44 -5.56
N PHE A 129 2.66 -9.29 -6.70
CA PHE A 129 2.58 -10.30 -7.76
C PHE A 129 3.04 -9.75 -9.10
N ILE A 130 3.56 -10.63 -9.96
CA ILE A 130 3.65 -10.38 -11.39
C ILE A 130 2.23 -10.42 -11.96
N ASP A 131 1.70 -9.27 -12.38
CA ASP A 131 0.27 -9.09 -12.65
C ASP A 131 -0.06 -9.16 -14.15
N ARG A 132 0.77 -8.55 -14.99
CA ARG A 132 0.47 -8.44 -16.43
C ARG A 132 1.70 -8.26 -17.29
N LYS A 133 1.55 -8.53 -18.58
CA LYS A 133 2.45 -8.02 -19.61
C LYS A 133 2.27 -6.51 -19.75
N MET A 134 3.36 -5.78 -19.87
CA MET A 134 3.33 -4.36 -20.20
C MET A 134 3.04 -4.19 -21.69
N LEU A 135 2.05 -3.37 -22.05
CA LEU A 135 1.74 -3.02 -23.45
C LEU A 135 1.49 -4.25 -24.37
N SER A 136 0.38 -4.98 -24.21
CA SER A 136 0.07 -6.14 -25.08
C SER A 136 -0.71 -5.75 -26.35
N TYR A 137 -1.72 -4.89 -26.22
CA TYR A 137 -2.59 -4.47 -27.32
C TYR A 137 -3.02 -3.01 -27.11
N ALA A 138 -2.78 -2.16 -28.10
CA ALA A 138 -3.23 -0.78 -28.08
C ALA A 138 -4.17 -0.56 -29.26
N TRP A 139 -5.39 -0.12 -28.97
CA TRP A 139 -6.41 0.22 -29.97
C TRP A 139 -6.09 1.53 -30.70
N SER A 140 -5.16 2.32 -30.16
CA SER A 140 -4.70 3.58 -30.70
C SER A 140 -3.28 3.90 -30.23
N THR A 141 -2.62 4.77 -30.99
CA THR A 141 -1.34 5.37 -30.60
C THR A 141 -1.58 6.42 -29.51
N PRO A 142 -0.89 6.35 -28.35
CA PRO A 142 -0.94 7.38 -27.33
C PRO A 142 -0.49 8.73 -27.86
N SER A 143 -1.18 9.78 -27.42
CA SER A 143 -0.90 11.18 -27.74
C SER A 143 -0.40 11.98 -26.53
N SER A 144 -0.42 11.37 -25.34
CA SER A 144 0.02 11.96 -24.08
C SER A 144 0.72 10.92 -23.19
N LEU A 145 1.45 11.40 -22.18
CA LEU A 145 2.09 10.52 -21.19
C LEU A 145 1.05 9.69 -20.43
N TYR A 146 -0.06 10.31 -20.07
CA TYR A 146 -1.18 9.64 -19.40
C TYR A 146 -1.73 8.48 -20.25
N GLU A 147 -1.95 8.71 -21.54
CA GLU A 147 -2.41 7.63 -22.44
C GLU A 147 -1.37 6.52 -22.60
N LEU A 148 -0.07 6.85 -22.59
CA LEU A 148 1.00 5.85 -22.68
C LEU A 148 1.09 4.99 -21.40
N VAL A 149 0.95 5.61 -20.22
CA VAL A 149 0.85 4.90 -18.93
C VAL A 149 -0.39 4.01 -18.91
N ASN A 150 -1.56 4.54 -19.27
CA ASN A 150 -2.79 3.76 -19.35
C ASN A 150 -2.67 2.58 -20.32
N ALA A 151 -2.03 2.78 -21.48
CA ALA A 151 -1.78 1.70 -22.43
C ALA A 151 -0.87 0.62 -21.83
N ALA A 152 0.15 1.02 -21.07
CA ALA A 152 1.04 0.08 -20.38
C ALA A 152 0.29 -0.75 -19.35
N GLU A 153 -0.56 -0.10 -18.56
CA GLU A 153 -1.42 -0.78 -17.60
C GLU A 153 -2.49 -1.62 -18.29
N SER A 154 -2.96 -1.29 -19.49
CA SER A 154 -3.99 -2.06 -20.21
C SER A 154 -3.48 -3.35 -20.86
N GLY A 155 -2.22 -3.71 -20.63
CA GLY A 155 -1.67 -4.98 -21.09
C GLY A 155 -2.38 -6.21 -20.52
N GLU A 156 -2.10 -7.37 -21.12
CA GLU A 156 -2.76 -8.63 -20.82
C GLU A 156 -2.45 -9.05 -19.38
N ARG A 157 -3.49 -9.01 -18.53
CA ARG A 157 -3.42 -9.47 -17.15
C ARG A 157 -3.41 -10.99 -17.11
N PHE A 158 -2.51 -11.55 -16.30
CA PHE A 158 -2.50 -12.98 -16.05
C PHE A 158 -3.73 -13.37 -15.23
N HIS A 159 -4.26 -14.58 -15.47
CA HIS A 159 -5.31 -15.14 -14.62
C HIS A 159 -4.81 -15.30 -13.17
N ASP A 160 -5.71 -15.17 -12.20
CA ASP A 160 -5.34 -15.11 -10.79
C ASP A 160 -4.58 -16.35 -10.30
N ASP A 161 -4.88 -17.52 -10.87
CA ASP A 161 -4.20 -18.80 -10.61
C ASP A 161 -2.84 -18.92 -11.30
N ALA A 162 -2.59 -18.12 -12.34
CA ALA A 162 -1.32 -18.06 -13.07
C ALA A 162 -0.39 -16.93 -12.57
N ARG A 163 -0.88 -16.03 -11.71
CA ARG A 163 -0.06 -14.95 -11.14
C ARG A 163 1.00 -15.53 -10.21
N VAL A 164 2.25 -15.13 -10.44
CA VAL A 164 3.38 -15.53 -9.59
C VAL A 164 3.63 -14.44 -8.57
N ARG A 165 3.75 -14.82 -7.30
CA ARG A 165 4.17 -13.92 -6.23
C ARG A 165 5.60 -13.45 -6.51
N TYR A 166 5.78 -12.14 -6.59
CA TYR A 166 7.07 -11.51 -6.89
C TYR A 166 7.98 -11.47 -5.65
N SER A 167 7.41 -11.12 -4.49
CA SER A 167 8.14 -11.04 -3.22
C SER A 167 7.35 -11.66 -2.06
N PRO A 168 8.01 -12.05 -0.96
CA PRO A 168 7.31 -12.44 0.25
C PRO A 168 6.38 -11.33 0.72
N SER A 169 5.21 -11.71 1.26
CA SER A 169 4.30 -10.77 1.90
C SER A 169 5.01 -10.01 3.03
N VAL A 170 4.74 -8.71 3.14
CA VAL A 170 5.30 -7.88 4.22
C VAL A 170 4.20 -7.13 4.95
N TYR A 171 4.41 -6.88 6.25
CA TYR A 171 3.55 -6.00 7.01
C TYR A 171 4.11 -4.58 7.04
N ARG A 172 3.21 -3.59 7.05
CA ARG A 172 3.58 -2.19 7.23
C ARG A 172 2.63 -1.53 8.21
N LEU A 173 3.18 -0.93 9.27
CA LEU A 173 2.39 -0.10 10.16
C LEU A 173 1.94 1.15 9.38
N ARG A 174 0.63 1.28 9.19
CA ARG A 174 0.02 2.44 8.53
C ARG A 174 -0.24 3.55 9.55
N ARG A 175 -0.81 3.20 10.69
CA ARG A 175 -1.16 4.15 11.76
C ARG A 175 -1.34 3.44 13.09
N ALA A 176 -0.97 4.12 14.18
CA ALA A 176 -1.45 3.83 15.52
C ALA A 176 -2.31 5.00 16.00
N PHE A 177 -3.52 4.72 16.45
CA PHE A 177 -4.57 5.68 16.79
C PHE A 177 -4.96 5.53 18.26
N SER A 178 -5.03 6.64 18.99
CA SER A 178 -5.57 6.68 20.35
C SER A 178 -6.93 7.36 20.37
N ALA A 179 -7.97 6.62 20.76
CA ALA A 179 -9.33 7.16 20.88
C ALA A 179 -9.43 8.25 21.94
N ALA A 180 -8.78 8.06 23.10
CA ALA A 180 -8.73 9.07 24.14
C ALA A 180 -8.06 10.38 23.67
N ALA A 181 -6.99 10.31 22.88
CA ALA A 181 -6.36 11.50 22.30
C ALA A 181 -7.28 12.20 21.31
N PHE A 182 -7.99 11.42 20.48
CA PHE A 182 -8.96 11.95 19.53
C PHE A 182 -10.12 12.67 20.23
N LEU A 183 -10.71 12.07 21.26
CA LEU A 183 -11.84 12.68 21.98
C LEU A 183 -11.44 13.97 22.71
N ARG A 184 -10.24 14.03 23.31
CA ARG A 184 -9.73 15.26 23.92
C ARG A 184 -9.60 16.40 22.91
N GLU A 185 -9.10 16.09 21.72
CA GLU A 185 -8.99 17.09 20.64
C GLU A 185 -10.36 17.54 20.16
N ALA A 186 -11.30 16.60 19.95
CA ALA A 186 -12.67 16.92 19.56
C ALA A 186 -13.37 17.83 20.58
N GLN A 187 -13.21 17.56 21.88
CA GLN A 187 -13.74 18.40 22.96
C GLN A 187 -13.15 19.82 22.92
N THR A 188 -11.84 19.94 22.73
CA THR A 188 -11.16 21.24 22.64
C THR A 188 -11.70 22.08 21.48
N VAL A 189 -11.93 21.45 20.32
CA VAL A 189 -12.50 22.11 19.14
C VAL A 189 -13.94 22.56 19.41
N GLU A 190 -14.75 21.71 20.04
CA GLU A 190 -16.13 22.03 20.37
C GLU A 190 -16.23 23.18 21.38
N GLU A 191 -15.40 23.19 22.41
CA GLU A 191 -15.33 24.26 23.41
C GLU A 191 -14.95 25.59 22.78
N ALA A 192 -13.94 25.60 21.91
CA ALA A 192 -13.53 26.80 21.17
C ALA A 192 -14.66 27.32 20.26
N ALA A 193 -15.38 26.42 19.58
CA ALA A 193 -16.52 26.79 18.75
C ALA A 193 -17.65 27.40 19.58
N ARG A 194 -17.99 26.80 20.73
CA ARG A 194 -19.00 27.35 21.66
C ARG A 194 -18.59 28.71 22.20
N ALA A 195 -17.32 28.90 22.57
CA ALA A 195 -16.81 30.18 23.06
C ALA A 195 -16.82 31.27 21.98
N SER A 196 -16.66 30.92 20.70
CA SER A 196 -16.73 31.89 19.58
C SER A 196 -18.16 32.35 19.22
N LEU A 197 -19.17 31.62 19.70
CA LEU A 197 -20.59 31.90 19.49
C LEU A 197 -21.25 32.63 20.68
N ALA A 198 -20.53 32.80 21.78
CA ALA A 198 -20.95 33.49 23.00
C ALA A 198 -20.42 34.93 23.02
#